data_AF-A0AAE0HMV6-F1
#
_entry.id   AF-A0AAE0HMV6-F1
#
_cell.length_a   1.000
_cell.length_b   1.000
_cell.length_c   1.000
_cell.angle_alpha   90.00
_cell.angle_beta   90.00
_cell.angle_gamma   90.00
#
_symmetry.space_group_name_H-M   'P 1'
#
loop_
_entity.id
_entity.type
_entity.pdbx_description
1 polymer ?
#
loop_
_entity_poly.entity_id
_entity_poly.type
_entity_poly.pdbx_seq_one_letter_code
_entity_poly.pdbx_strand_id
1 'polypeptide(L)'
;MSTRHTGTGGASSSSRRTPAAAPPPSHVSGRTTPAAPVSRRPRASSTAGASSSSVAPPGPKPLFGLEIEIFVKLRPELERAIIQRRREGHQLDEEHWRNWDFTLSNGTGNQLQKEKQRECVGQAIEALIETALGPSHGWSCEADASLKEYKLTQPPEPLKWWGIEIISPPMSAGRQWRQEIHQVFAAVAEEFELWTNSFCACHVHVSPGPLKASKYTYDQLIQIGCASYFWEDALKTILPEERKNNRYAEANHTTFATAEYNGVPHYGWGPVFQSIRNAATSGKQWAARLDVSAEERAEYSLTMFACLMAGAKVTDHDPTDTATRYLSSNFLPLPRLGTVELRRQAGVASAQSAIYRALLALSLHVSALRYDFGAAASRRDRPSQAEFFKELAGSVKLLPPQCHGDRFLKWLKDCAADYAPGERGFTEKEVNQREHAFHAQDMPLPPPPPAPTGRRREVSSARPPAPTQAATPSRNPRVVPTPSRQPTMAPAQPPRQSRGVSFPIHP
;
A
#
# COMPACT_ATOMS: atom_id res chain seq x y z
N MET A 1 -60.36 -12.24 17.58
CA MET A 1 -59.89 -13.65 17.68
C MET A 1 -58.63 -13.63 18.53
N SER A 2 -58.72 -13.56 19.86
CA SER A 2 -58.92 -14.63 20.85
C SER A 2 -57.88 -15.76 20.81
N THR A 3 -57.14 -15.85 21.94
CA THR A 3 -56.35 -16.98 22.51
C THR A 3 -55.02 -17.32 21.83
N ARG A 4 -53.92 -17.66 22.53
CA ARG A 4 -53.76 -18.22 23.88
C ARG A 4 -52.31 -18.04 24.38
N HIS A 5 -52.16 -17.73 25.67
CA HIS A 5 -50.93 -17.90 26.44
C HIS A 5 -50.75 -19.37 26.86
N THR A 6 -49.51 -19.84 26.87
CA THR A 6 -48.99 -20.81 27.87
C THR A 6 -47.51 -20.51 28.10
N GLY A 7 -47.17 -20.18 29.33
CA GLY A 7 -45.80 -20.13 29.81
C GLY A 7 -45.42 -21.38 30.60
N THR A 8 -44.14 -21.68 30.61
CA THR A 8 -43.35 -22.46 31.59
C THR A 8 -41.91 -21.96 31.38
N GLY A 9 -41.15 -21.47 32.35
CA GLY A 9 -41.00 -21.89 33.73
C GLY A 9 -39.79 -22.81 33.83
N GLY A 10 -38.59 -22.26 34.04
CA GLY A 10 -37.35 -23.04 34.13
C GLY A 10 -36.14 -22.21 34.55
N ALA A 11 -36.04 -21.94 35.84
CA ALA A 11 -34.85 -21.36 36.46
C ALA A 11 -33.75 -22.42 36.59
N SER A 12 -32.55 -22.11 36.10
CA SER A 12 -31.33 -22.92 36.30
C SER A 12 -30.31 -22.08 37.07
N SER A 13 -30.14 -22.44 38.34
CA SER A 13 -29.15 -21.92 39.26
C SER A 13 -27.77 -22.50 38.93
N SER A 14 -26.82 -21.68 38.48
CA SER A 14 -25.42 -22.07 38.37
C SER A 14 -24.65 -21.65 39.61
N SER A 15 -24.28 -22.63 40.42
CA SER A 15 -23.43 -22.48 41.60
C SER A 15 -22.03 -22.03 41.19
N ARG A 16 -21.64 -20.82 41.61
CA ARG A 16 -20.24 -20.35 41.62
C ARG A 16 -19.42 -21.22 42.58
N ARG A 17 -18.53 -22.06 42.03
CA ARG A 17 -17.40 -22.62 42.77
C ARG A 17 -16.24 -21.64 42.73
N THR A 18 -15.82 -21.18 43.90
CA THR A 18 -14.53 -20.51 44.15
C THR A 18 -13.38 -21.49 43.94
N PRO A 19 -12.28 -21.12 43.26
CA PRO A 19 -11.08 -21.94 43.21
C PRO A 19 -10.24 -21.78 44.49
N ALA A 20 -9.67 -22.89 44.93
CA ALA A 20 -8.83 -23.00 46.11
C ALA A 20 -7.47 -22.30 45.93
N ALA A 21 -6.99 -21.70 47.03
CA ALA A 21 -5.69 -21.05 47.12
C ALA A 21 -4.53 -22.03 46.91
N ALA A 22 -3.52 -21.60 46.15
CA ALA A 22 -2.28 -22.33 45.93
C ALA A 22 -1.37 -22.27 47.18
N PRO A 23 -0.64 -23.36 47.51
CA PRO A 23 0.34 -23.34 48.58
C PRO A 23 1.63 -22.61 48.17
N PRO A 24 2.39 -22.03 49.13
CA PRO A 24 3.63 -21.31 48.84
C PRO A 24 4.77 -22.26 48.43
N PRO A 25 5.75 -21.77 47.64
CA PRO A 25 6.86 -22.60 47.17
C PRO A 25 7.86 -22.89 48.29
N SER A 26 8.24 -24.16 48.39
CA SER A 26 9.30 -24.68 49.23
C SER A 26 10.68 -24.23 48.76
N HIS A 27 11.45 -23.60 49.66
CA HIS A 27 12.87 -23.35 49.50
C HIS A 27 13.65 -24.66 49.36
N VAL A 28 14.34 -24.84 48.23
CA VAL A 28 15.35 -25.88 48.03
C VAL A 28 16.72 -25.23 47.97
N SER A 29 17.52 -25.45 49.01
CA SER A 29 18.95 -25.12 49.04
C SER A 29 19.72 -26.13 48.18
N GLY A 30 20.25 -25.67 47.05
CA GLY A 30 21.07 -26.44 46.12
C GLY A 30 22.53 -25.98 46.11
N ARG A 31 23.35 -26.79 46.80
CA ARG A 31 24.81 -26.96 46.75
C ARG A 31 25.53 -26.41 45.49
N THR A 32 26.52 -25.55 45.72
CA THR A 32 27.53 -25.09 44.75
C THR A 32 28.53 -26.18 44.40
N THR A 33 28.68 -26.48 43.10
CA THR A 33 29.82 -27.21 42.51
C THR A 33 30.79 -26.24 41.82
N PRO A 34 32.11 -26.52 41.81
CA PRO A 34 33.13 -25.58 41.35
C PRO A 34 33.31 -25.56 39.84
N ALA A 35 33.69 -24.38 39.34
CA ALA A 35 33.89 -24.05 37.93
C ALA A 35 35.13 -24.75 37.33
N ALA A 36 34.96 -25.23 36.09
CA ALA A 36 36.03 -25.71 35.23
C ALA A 36 36.80 -24.53 34.58
N PRO A 37 38.10 -24.70 34.23
CA PRO A 37 38.97 -23.62 33.80
C PRO A 37 38.69 -23.13 32.38
N VAL A 38 38.69 -21.81 32.24
CA VAL A 38 38.53 -21.05 30.99
C VAL A 38 39.73 -21.26 30.08
N SER A 39 39.50 -21.84 28.91
CA SER A 39 40.48 -21.97 27.83
C SER A 39 40.82 -20.58 27.23
N ARG A 40 42.10 -20.21 27.31
CA ARG A 40 42.67 -18.98 26.73
C ARG A 40 42.59 -19.02 25.20
N ARG A 41 41.84 -18.10 24.60
CA ARG A 41 41.93 -17.76 23.17
C ARG A 41 43.25 -17.03 22.87
N PRO A 42 43.90 -17.28 21.73
CA PRO A 42 45.13 -16.60 21.34
C PRO A 42 44.86 -15.14 20.97
N ARG A 43 45.75 -14.27 21.46
CA ARG A 43 45.78 -12.82 21.27
C ARG A 43 46.25 -12.51 19.85
N ALA A 44 45.35 -12.10 18.97
CA ALA A 44 45.71 -11.58 17.65
C ALA A 44 46.35 -10.19 17.80
N SER A 45 47.51 -10.02 17.19
CA SER A 45 48.30 -8.78 17.15
C SER A 45 47.55 -7.67 16.39
N SER A 46 47.32 -6.54 17.05
CA SER A 46 46.75 -5.33 16.47
C SER A 46 47.83 -4.51 15.77
N THR A 47 47.93 -4.63 14.44
CA THR A 47 48.55 -3.60 13.59
C THR A 47 47.51 -2.52 13.32
N ALA A 48 47.77 -1.32 13.81
CA ALA A 48 46.96 -0.12 13.56
C ALA A 48 47.09 0.29 12.08
N GLY A 49 46.15 -0.16 11.26
CA GLY A 49 45.97 0.29 9.87
C GLY A 49 45.05 1.51 9.83
N ALA A 50 45.47 2.55 9.11
CA ALA A 50 44.72 3.76 8.87
C ALA A 50 43.27 3.47 8.42
N SER A 51 42.31 4.11 9.08
CA SER A 51 40.88 4.00 8.77
C SER A 51 40.60 4.60 7.40
N SER A 52 40.64 3.78 6.36
CA SER A 52 39.93 4.11 5.13
C SER A 52 38.46 4.20 5.50
N SER A 53 37.88 5.39 5.34
CA SER A 53 36.45 5.61 5.49
C SER A 53 35.74 4.78 4.41
N SER A 54 35.41 3.53 4.73
CA SER A 54 34.61 2.68 3.86
C SER A 54 33.27 3.36 3.71
N VAL A 55 33.04 3.96 2.55
CA VAL A 55 31.71 4.47 2.18
C VAL A 55 30.79 3.28 2.27
N ALA A 56 29.86 3.31 3.24
CA ALA A 56 28.88 2.25 3.39
C ALA A 56 28.19 2.03 2.04
N PRO A 57 28.01 0.77 1.60
CA PRO A 57 27.35 0.49 0.33
C PRO A 57 26.00 1.23 0.30
N PRO A 58 25.64 1.85 -0.83
CA PRO A 58 24.40 2.61 -0.93
C PRO A 58 23.22 1.69 -0.57
N GLY A 59 22.48 2.06 0.47
CA GLY A 59 21.31 1.31 0.92
C GLY A 59 20.23 1.14 -0.16
N PRO A 60 19.23 0.27 0.05
CA PRO A 60 18.14 0.05 -0.89
C PRO A 60 17.43 1.35 -1.25
N LYS A 61 17.08 1.51 -2.54
CA LYS A 61 16.37 2.68 -3.07
C LYS A 61 15.07 2.22 -3.76
N PRO A 62 14.12 1.65 -3.00
CA PRO A 62 12.86 1.17 -3.57
C PRO A 62 12.08 2.32 -4.22
N LEU A 63 11.25 1.96 -5.18
CA LEU A 63 10.16 2.84 -5.62
C LEU A 63 8.89 2.44 -4.87
N PHE A 64 7.99 3.38 -4.68
CA PHE A 64 6.69 3.11 -4.11
C PHE A 64 5.59 3.99 -4.70
N GLY A 65 4.35 3.54 -4.63
CA GLY A 65 3.15 4.30 -4.99
C GLY A 65 2.13 4.25 -3.86
N LEU A 66 1.28 5.25 -3.79
CA LEU A 66 0.18 5.36 -2.83
C LEU A 66 -1.14 5.33 -3.58
N GLU A 67 -2.10 4.60 -3.02
CA GLU A 67 -3.52 4.73 -3.35
C GLU A 67 -4.22 5.18 -2.07
N ILE A 68 -4.82 6.36 -2.09
CA ILE A 68 -5.42 7.01 -0.91
C ILE A 68 -6.92 7.12 -1.13
N GLU A 69 -7.67 6.22 -0.50
CA GLU A 69 -9.12 6.26 -0.49
C GLU A 69 -9.58 7.27 0.58
N ILE A 70 -10.35 8.29 0.18
CA ILE A 70 -10.73 9.40 1.05
C ILE A 70 -12.10 9.95 0.70
N PHE A 71 -12.79 10.55 1.66
CA PHE A 71 -13.97 11.35 1.40
C PHE A 71 -13.62 12.83 1.38
N VAL A 72 -14.15 13.55 0.39
CA VAL A 72 -13.95 14.98 0.24
C VAL A 72 -15.29 15.72 0.20
N LYS A 73 -15.29 16.95 0.71
CA LYS A 73 -16.43 17.88 0.58
C LYS A 73 -15.89 19.24 0.21
N LEU A 74 -16.44 19.86 -0.83
CA LEU A 74 -16.02 21.20 -1.25
C LEU A 74 -16.26 22.19 -0.09
N ARG A 75 -15.30 23.08 0.16
CA ARG A 75 -15.46 24.09 1.19
C ARG A 75 -16.63 25.02 0.85
N PRO A 76 -17.43 25.43 1.85
CA PRO A 76 -18.59 26.29 1.61
C PRO A 76 -18.25 27.62 0.92
N GLU A 77 -17.06 28.17 1.16
CA GLU A 77 -16.58 29.42 0.57
C GLU A 77 -16.44 29.29 -0.95
N LEU A 78 -15.73 28.24 -1.41
CA LEU A 78 -15.55 27.97 -2.84
C LEU A 78 -16.87 27.54 -3.49
N GLU A 79 -17.68 26.71 -2.84
CA GLU A 79 -19.01 26.32 -3.32
C GLU A 79 -19.87 27.57 -3.61
N ARG A 80 -19.94 28.51 -2.64
CA ARG A 80 -20.66 29.78 -2.82
C ARG A 80 -20.09 30.62 -3.96
N ALA A 81 -18.76 30.72 -4.06
CA ALA A 81 -18.10 31.49 -5.11
C ALA A 81 -18.41 30.95 -6.52
N ILE A 82 -18.36 29.62 -6.70
CA ILE A 82 -18.69 28.99 -7.99
C ILE A 82 -20.17 29.19 -8.32
N ILE A 83 -21.07 28.99 -7.35
CA ILE A 83 -22.51 29.21 -7.55
C ILE A 83 -22.79 30.68 -7.93
N GLN A 84 -22.13 31.63 -7.28
CA GLN A 84 -22.29 33.05 -7.58
C GLN A 84 -21.83 33.39 -9.00
N ARG A 85 -20.64 32.90 -9.41
CA ARG A 85 -20.14 33.06 -10.79
C ARG A 85 -21.12 32.51 -11.82
N ARG A 86 -21.71 31.32 -11.57
CA ARG A 86 -22.74 30.75 -12.46
C ARG A 86 -23.98 31.63 -12.56
N ARG A 87 -24.45 32.21 -11.44
CA ARG A 87 -25.62 33.11 -11.41
C ARG A 87 -25.38 34.42 -12.15
N GLU A 88 -24.15 34.92 -12.10
CA GLU A 88 -23.73 36.14 -12.81
C GLU A 88 -23.46 35.90 -14.31
N GLY A 89 -23.58 34.65 -14.78
CA GLY A 89 -23.32 34.29 -16.18
C GLY A 89 -21.84 34.27 -16.53
N HIS A 90 -20.94 34.28 -15.54
CA HIS A 90 -19.52 34.11 -15.78
C HIS A 90 -19.25 32.69 -16.27
N GLN A 91 -18.48 32.58 -17.35
CA GLN A 91 -17.99 31.29 -17.82
C GLN A 91 -17.01 30.73 -16.79
N LEU A 92 -17.23 29.48 -16.39
CA LEU A 92 -16.24 28.69 -15.65
C LEU A 92 -15.34 28.06 -16.70
N ASP A 93 -14.10 28.54 -16.77
CA ASP A 93 -13.12 28.08 -17.76
C ASP A 93 -12.83 26.59 -17.60
N GLU A 94 -12.81 26.12 -16.36
CA GLU A 94 -12.60 24.74 -15.97
C GLU A 94 -13.88 23.88 -16.10
N GLU A 95 -13.78 22.81 -16.90
CA GLU A 95 -14.90 21.92 -17.23
C GLU A 95 -15.48 21.21 -15.99
N HIS A 96 -14.63 20.78 -15.07
CA HIS A 96 -15.06 20.06 -13.86
C HIS A 96 -15.94 20.94 -12.97
N TRP A 97 -15.62 22.23 -12.80
CA TRP A 97 -16.49 23.17 -12.09
C TRP A 97 -17.76 23.51 -12.84
N ARG A 98 -17.83 23.31 -14.15
CA ARG A 98 -19.05 23.53 -14.94
C ARG A 98 -20.00 22.34 -14.82
N ASN A 99 -19.45 21.13 -14.84
CA ASN A 99 -20.20 19.88 -14.88
C ASN A 99 -20.61 19.36 -13.49
N TRP A 100 -20.01 19.87 -12.42
CA TRP A 100 -20.38 19.52 -11.04
C TRP A 100 -21.82 19.97 -10.70
N ASP A 101 -22.66 19.03 -10.27
CA ASP A 101 -23.99 19.31 -9.69
C ASP A 101 -23.90 19.43 -8.15
N PHE A 102 -23.80 20.66 -7.64
CA PHE A 102 -23.74 20.93 -6.19
C PHE A 102 -25.03 20.57 -5.44
N THR A 103 -26.12 20.31 -6.15
CA THR A 103 -27.40 19.90 -5.56
C THR A 103 -27.54 18.39 -5.47
N LEU A 104 -26.71 17.63 -6.20
CA LEU A 104 -26.71 16.19 -6.15
C LEU A 104 -26.20 15.71 -4.80
N SER A 105 -27.01 14.92 -4.11
CA SER A 105 -26.60 14.25 -2.87
C SER A 105 -25.98 12.89 -3.17
N ASN A 106 -24.99 12.49 -2.38
CA ASN A 106 -24.43 11.13 -2.43
C ASN A 106 -25.43 10.02 -2.03
N GLY A 107 -26.58 10.39 -1.44
CA GLY A 107 -27.71 9.51 -1.13
C GLY A 107 -28.65 9.25 -2.31
N THR A 108 -28.40 9.89 -3.46
CA THR A 108 -29.23 9.71 -4.66
C THR A 108 -29.11 8.28 -5.19
N GLY A 109 -30.25 7.66 -5.51
CA GLY A 109 -30.29 6.27 -6.01
C GLY A 109 -29.76 6.09 -7.45
N ASN A 110 -29.48 7.18 -8.17
CA ASN A 110 -28.97 7.14 -9.54
C ASN A 110 -27.44 6.99 -9.55
N GLN A 111 -26.98 5.75 -9.72
CA GLN A 111 -25.57 5.41 -9.71
C GLN A 111 -24.76 6.10 -10.83
N LEU A 112 -25.33 6.25 -12.03
CA LEU A 112 -24.65 6.90 -13.16
C LEU A 112 -24.39 8.40 -12.87
N GLN A 113 -25.36 9.08 -12.26
CA GLN A 113 -25.18 10.47 -11.83
C GLN A 113 -24.10 10.59 -10.75
N LYS A 114 -24.07 9.66 -9.79
CA LYS A 114 -23.01 9.62 -8.76
C LYS A 114 -21.63 9.39 -9.37
N GLU A 115 -21.50 8.49 -10.32
CA GLU A 115 -20.23 8.21 -11.01
C GLU A 115 -19.71 9.43 -11.76
N LYS A 116 -20.58 10.07 -12.55
CA LYS A 116 -20.24 11.34 -13.23
C LYS A 116 -19.85 12.44 -12.22
N GLN A 117 -20.51 12.48 -11.08
CA GLN A 117 -20.20 13.46 -10.04
C GLN A 117 -18.85 13.19 -9.37
N ARG A 118 -18.50 11.93 -9.09
CA ARG A 118 -17.16 11.55 -8.61
C ARG A 118 -16.08 11.86 -9.64
N GLU A 119 -16.34 11.63 -10.91
CA GLU A 119 -15.41 12.00 -11.99
C GLU A 119 -15.13 13.52 -11.99
N CYS A 120 -16.18 14.35 -11.87
CA CYS A 120 -15.99 15.81 -11.75
C CYS A 120 -15.20 16.19 -10.49
N VAL A 121 -15.45 15.53 -9.36
CA VAL A 121 -14.70 15.77 -8.11
C VAL A 121 -13.22 15.38 -8.28
N GLY A 122 -12.95 14.21 -8.88
CA GLY A 122 -11.59 13.73 -9.15
C GLY A 122 -10.82 14.67 -10.08
N GLN A 123 -11.44 15.11 -11.17
CA GLN A 123 -10.85 16.08 -12.10
C GLN A 123 -10.54 17.42 -11.41
N ALA A 124 -11.40 17.89 -10.50
CA ALA A 124 -11.15 19.09 -9.73
C ALA A 124 -9.93 18.94 -8.80
N ILE A 125 -9.83 17.81 -8.10
CA ILE A 125 -8.69 17.50 -7.24
C ILE A 125 -7.40 17.39 -8.06
N GLU A 126 -7.44 16.71 -9.21
CA GLU A 126 -6.29 16.58 -10.10
C GLU A 126 -5.79 17.94 -10.61
N ALA A 127 -6.71 18.85 -10.97
CA ALA A 127 -6.36 20.21 -11.38
C ALA A 127 -5.70 21.04 -10.26
N LEU A 128 -6.13 20.86 -9.00
CA LEU A 128 -5.48 21.48 -7.84
C LEU A 128 -4.06 20.93 -7.63
N ILE A 129 -3.90 19.61 -7.77
CA ILE A 129 -2.59 18.96 -7.68
C ILE A 129 -1.66 19.44 -8.82
N GLU A 130 -2.17 19.54 -10.05
CA GLU A 130 -1.41 20.06 -11.19
C GLU A 130 -0.97 21.51 -10.95
N THR A 131 -1.83 22.34 -10.37
CA THR A 131 -1.48 23.72 -10.00
C THR A 131 -0.35 23.75 -8.96
N ALA A 132 -0.37 22.85 -7.98
CA ALA A 132 0.61 22.80 -6.90
C ALA A 132 1.96 22.18 -7.30
N LEU A 133 1.95 21.16 -8.16
CA LEU A 133 3.14 20.38 -8.53
C LEU A 133 3.67 20.73 -9.93
N GLY A 134 2.88 21.41 -10.75
CA GLY A 134 3.13 21.64 -12.16
C GLY A 134 2.64 20.50 -13.05
N PRO A 135 2.64 20.71 -14.38
CA PRO A 135 2.18 19.72 -15.35
C PRO A 135 3.06 18.46 -15.30
N SER A 136 2.48 17.32 -15.69
CA SER A 136 3.17 16.01 -15.73
C SER A 136 3.63 15.49 -14.36
N HIS A 137 3.00 15.92 -13.26
CA HIS A 137 3.24 15.37 -11.92
C HIS A 137 2.91 13.87 -11.83
N GLY A 138 1.95 13.39 -12.63
CA GLY A 138 1.62 11.97 -12.76
C GLY A 138 0.80 11.39 -11.60
N TRP A 139 0.25 12.25 -10.74
CA TRP A 139 -0.83 11.86 -9.83
C TRP A 139 -2.14 11.84 -10.60
N SER A 140 -3.06 10.97 -10.21
CA SER A 140 -4.40 10.89 -10.79
C SER A 140 -5.45 10.72 -9.70
N CYS A 141 -6.69 11.03 -10.02
CA CYS A 141 -7.82 10.81 -9.12
C CYS A 141 -8.88 9.94 -9.79
N GLU A 142 -9.32 8.89 -9.10
CA GLU A 142 -10.31 7.95 -9.61
C GLU A 142 -11.52 7.85 -8.69
N ALA A 143 -12.66 7.52 -9.30
CA ALA A 143 -13.88 7.20 -8.57
C ALA A 143 -13.80 5.75 -8.08
N ASP A 144 -13.67 5.54 -6.78
CA ASP A 144 -13.67 4.19 -6.22
C ASP A 144 -15.05 3.76 -5.72
N ALA A 145 -15.59 2.68 -6.31
CA ALA A 145 -16.85 2.08 -5.91
C ALA A 145 -16.79 1.36 -4.55
N SER A 146 -15.58 1.08 -4.03
CA SER A 146 -15.37 0.51 -2.69
C SER A 146 -15.81 1.49 -1.60
N LEU A 147 -15.66 2.79 -1.84
CA LEU A 147 -16.07 3.88 -0.96
C LEU A 147 -17.60 3.95 -0.87
N LYS A 148 -18.11 3.66 0.34
CA LYS A 148 -19.56 3.58 0.60
C LYS A 148 -20.06 4.91 1.18
N GLU A 149 -20.30 5.93 0.35
CA GLU A 149 -20.72 7.25 0.88
C GLU A 149 -22.00 7.18 1.72
N TYR A 150 -22.93 6.28 1.38
CA TYR A 150 -24.16 6.05 2.14
C TYR A 150 -23.92 5.52 3.56
N LYS A 151 -22.68 5.14 3.90
CA LYS A 151 -22.25 4.75 5.25
C LYS A 151 -21.66 5.91 6.05
N LEU A 152 -21.50 7.09 5.46
CA LEU A 152 -21.09 8.29 6.20
C LEU A 152 -22.21 8.72 7.13
N THR A 153 -21.92 8.75 8.42
CA THR A 153 -22.90 9.12 9.45
C THR A 153 -22.42 10.24 10.36
N GLN A 154 -21.10 10.47 10.43
CA GLN A 154 -20.49 11.39 11.38
C GLN A 154 -20.04 12.74 10.81
N PRO A 155 -19.62 12.89 9.53
CA PRO A 155 -19.19 14.21 9.08
C PRO A 155 -20.37 15.18 8.95
N PRO A 156 -20.14 16.51 9.07
CA PRO A 156 -21.17 17.51 8.82
C PRO A 156 -21.71 17.42 7.40
N GLU A 157 -23.05 17.44 7.25
CA GLU A 157 -23.73 17.30 5.95
C GLU A 157 -23.26 16.03 5.20
N PRO A 158 -23.43 14.82 5.76
CA PRO A 158 -22.84 13.59 5.23
C PRO A 158 -23.23 13.32 3.78
N LEU A 159 -24.36 13.88 3.34
CA LEU A 159 -24.90 13.80 1.99
C LEU A 159 -24.13 14.57 0.91
N LYS A 160 -23.16 15.41 1.30
CA LYS A 160 -22.34 16.23 0.38
C LYS A 160 -20.92 15.71 0.17
N TRP A 161 -20.57 14.60 0.81
CA TRP A 161 -19.23 14.02 0.75
C TRP A 161 -19.11 13.04 -0.41
N TRP A 162 -17.98 13.05 -1.11
CA TRP A 162 -17.71 12.20 -2.27
C TRP A 162 -16.49 11.34 -2.00
N GLY A 163 -16.60 10.03 -2.26
CA GLY A 163 -15.47 9.12 -2.16
C GLY A 163 -14.59 9.22 -3.40
N ILE A 164 -13.29 9.45 -3.20
CA ILE A 164 -12.27 9.57 -4.23
C ILE A 164 -11.05 8.74 -3.83
N GLU A 165 -10.41 8.13 -4.81
CA GLU A 165 -9.09 7.53 -4.66
C GLU A 165 -8.04 8.43 -5.32
N ILE A 166 -7.09 8.92 -4.53
CA ILE A 166 -5.94 9.71 -5.02
C ILE A 166 -4.75 8.77 -5.20
N ILE A 167 -4.25 8.66 -6.42
CA ILE A 167 -3.21 7.70 -6.81
C ILE A 167 -1.93 8.46 -7.14
N SER A 168 -0.83 8.07 -6.50
CA SER A 168 0.47 8.68 -6.75
C SER A 168 1.19 8.04 -7.94
N PRO A 169 2.09 8.78 -8.61
CA PRO A 169 3.06 8.14 -9.51
C PRO A 169 4.00 7.24 -8.70
N PRO A 170 4.79 6.37 -9.37
CA PRO A 170 5.91 5.70 -8.72
C PRO A 170 6.95 6.72 -8.22
N MET A 171 7.02 6.90 -6.90
CA MET A 171 7.94 7.77 -6.20
C MET A 171 9.21 7.03 -5.79
N SER A 172 10.35 7.70 -5.78
CA SER A 172 11.60 7.13 -5.29
C SER A 172 11.80 7.45 -3.81
N ALA A 173 12.10 6.44 -2.99
CA ALA A 173 12.46 6.62 -1.59
C ALA A 173 13.69 7.54 -1.39
N GLY A 174 14.52 7.72 -2.43
CA GLY A 174 15.69 8.61 -2.42
C GLY A 174 15.43 10.06 -2.86
N ARG A 175 14.18 10.42 -3.20
CA ARG A 175 13.77 11.78 -3.58
C ARG A 175 13.02 12.48 -2.44
N GLN A 176 12.61 13.73 -2.65
CA GLN A 176 11.81 14.54 -1.72
C GLN A 176 10.31 14.16 -1.72
N TRP A 177 10.00 12.86 -1.74
CA TRP A 177 8.62 12.35 -1.87
C TRP A 177 7.70 12.80 -0.72
N ARG A 178 8.23 13.05 0.49
CA ARG A 178 7.46 13.60 1.61
C ARG A 178 6.90 14.99 1.31
N GLN A 179 7.73 15.84 0.71
CA GLN A 179 7.33 17.21 0.35
C GLN A 179 6.24 17.18 -0.72
N GLU A 180 6.37 16.28 -1.70
CA GLU A 180 5.35 16.07 -2.73
C GLU A 180 4.00 15.66 -2.12
N ILE A 181 3.98 14.70 -1.19
CA ILE A 181 2.75 14.33 -0.46
C ILE A 181 2.19 15.52 0.32
N HIS A 182 3.03 16.30 1.01
CA HIS A 182 2.56 17.50 1.72
C HIS A 182 1.92 18.51 0.76
N GLN A 183 2.52 18.75 -0.41
CA GLN A 183 2.00 19.66 -1.42
C GLN A 183 0.65 19.20 -1.96
N VAL A 184 0.48 17.90 -2.23
CA VAL A 184 -0.81 17.32 -2.64
C VAL A 184 -1.88 17.57 -1.58
N PHE A 185 -1.65 17.17 -0.34
CA PHE A 185 -2.65 17.34 0.72
C PHE A 185 -2.92 18.82 1.03
N ALA A 186 -1.92 19.69 0.96
CA ALA A 186 -2.11 21.13 1.15
C ALA A 186 -3.01 21.72 0.06
N ALA A 187 -2.73 21.42 -1.21
CA ALA A 187 -3.52 21.90 -2.34
C ALA A 187 -4.96 21.41 -2.28
N VAL A 188 -5.17 20.14 -1.95
CA VAL A 188 -6.53 19.59 -1.83
C VAL A 188 -7.24 20.18 -0.60
N ALA A 189 -6.59 20.27 0.55
CA ALA A 189 -7.20 20.77 1.78
C ALA A 189 -7.49 22.28 1.77
N GLU A 190 -6.87 23.04 0.86
CA GLU A 190 -7.18 24.46 0.62
C GLU A 190 -8.63 24.62 0.17
N GLU A 191 -9.11 23.74 -0.72
CA GLU A 191 -10.44 23.84 -1.33
C GLU A 191 -11.43 22.78 -0.84
N PHE A 192 -10.94 21.69 -0.23
CA PHE A 192 -11.75 20.58 0.26
C PHE A 192 -11.59 20.34 1.76
N GLU A 193 -12.69 20.00 2.42
CA GLU A 193 -12.66 19.28 3.69
C GLU A 193 -12.34 17.80 3.40
N LEU A 194 -11.49 17.21 4.24
CA LEU A 194 -11.01 15.83 4.10
C LEU A 194 -11.55 14.96 5.25
N TRP A 195 -11.98 13.73 4.93
CA TRP A 195 -12.53 12.80 5.91
C TRP A 195 -12.21 11.35 5.57
N THR A 196 -11.98 10.53 6.59
CA THR A 196 -11.68 9.10 6.44
C THR A 196 -12.49 8.25 7.43
N ASN A 197 -12.77 6.99 7.08
CA ASN A 197 -13.45 6.05 7.98
C ASN A 197 -13.02 4.60 7.70
N SER A 198 -13.76 3.63 8.25
CA SER A 198 -13.48 2.19 8.09
C SER A 198 -13.57 1.66 6.65
N PHE A 199 -14.22 2.40 5.74
CA PHE A 199 -14.30 2.08 4.31
C PHE A 199 -13.16 2.67 3.49
N CYS A 200 -12.37 3.58 4.08
CA CYS A 200 -11.16 4.10 3.46
C CYS A 200 -9.96 3.22 3.81
N ALA A 201 -9.05 3.08 2.86
CA ALA A 201 -7.75 2.47 3.00
C ALA A 201 -6.63 3.39 2.46
N CYS A 202 -5.40 3.04 2.79
CA CYS A 202 -4.23 3.60 2.14
C CYS A 202 -3.35 2.42 1.69
N HIS A 203 -3.40 2.11 0.39
CA HIS A 203 -2.56 1.05 -0.17
C HIS A 203 -1.19 1.61 -0.50
N VAL A 204 -0.15 0.81 -0.24
CA VAL A 204 1.21 1.18 -0.60
C VAL A 204 1.83 0.08 -1.43
N HIS A 205 2.13 0.42 -2.68
CA HIS A 205 2.83 -0.45 -3.61
C HIS A 205 4.32 -0.21 -3.46
N VAL A 206 5.12 -1.26 -3.30
CA VAL A 206 6.58 -1.15 -3.22
C VAL A 206 7.21 -2.01 -4.30
N SER A 207 8.20 -1.47 -5.01
CA SER A 207 9.05 -2.21 -5.95
C SER A 207 10.51 -2.17 -5.49
N PRO A 208 11.39 -3.05 -5.99
CA PRO A 208 12.78 -3.09 -5.53
C PRO A 208 13.56 -1.82 -5.89
N GLY A 209 13.13 -1.07 -6.92
CA GLY A 209 13.80 0.13 -7.40
C GLY A 209 15.27 -0.09 -7.80
N PRO A 210 16.05 0.97 -8.07
CA PRO A 210 15.62 2.36 -8.20
C PRO A 210 14.98 2.68 -9.56
N LEU A 211 14.97 1.73 -10.50
CA LEU A 211 14.41 1.92 -11.84
C LEU A 211 12.96 1.44 -11.88
N LYS A 212 12.12 2.06 -12.71
CA LYS A 212 10.74 1.58 -12.96
C LYS A 212 10.72 0.17 -13.56
N ALA A 213 11.78 -0.19 -14.28
CA ALA A 213 11.97 -1.52 -14.85
C ALA A 213 12.48 -2.56 -13.84
N SER A 214 12.87 -2.16 -12.61
CA SER A 214 13.32 -3.11 -11.60
C SER A 214 12.16 -4.01 -11.17
N LYS A 215 12.35 -5.32 -11.28
CA LYS A 215 11.38 -6.35 -10.89
C LYS A 215 11.93 -7.20 -9.75
N TYR A 216 11.04 -7.76 -8.94
CA TYR A 216 11.45 -8.71 -7.91
C TYR A 216 11.94 -10.01 -8.54
N THR A 217 13.00 -10.56 -7.96
CA THR A 217 13.37 -11.97 -8.21
C THR A 217 12.46 -12.89 -7.40
N TYR A 218 12.50 -14.18 -7.74
CA TYR A 218 11.83 -15.21 -6.96
C TYR A 218 12.22 -15.22 -5.50
N ASP A 219 13.52 -15.17 -5.22
CA ASP A 219 14.02 -15.24 -3.86
C ASP A 219 13.54 -14.02 -3.07
N GLN A 220 13.51 -12.84 -3.69
CA GLN A 220 12.95 -11.64 -3.05
C GLN A 220 11.45 -11.80 -2.75
N LEU A 221 10.65 -12.31 -3.69
CA LEU A 221 9.23 -12.56 -3.44
C LEU A 221 8.98 -13.62 -2.38
N ILE A 222 9.79 -14.68 -2.33
CA ILE A 222 9.73 -15.70 -1.27
C ILE A 222 10.04 -15.05 0.09
N GLN A 223 11.07 -14.20 0.17
CA GLN A 223 11.44 -13.49 1.40
C GLN A 223 10.31 -12.55 1.86
N ILE A 224 9.67 -11.83 0.94
CA ILE A 224 8.50 -10.99 1.22
C ILE A 224 7.30 -11.83 1.67
N GLY A 225 7.08 -12.99 1.03
CA GLY A 225 6.09 -13.99 1.47
C GLY A 225 6.35 -14.47 2.89
N CYS A 226 7.59 -14.83 3.21
CA CYS A 226 7.95 -15.23 4.58
C CYS A 226 7.69 -14.10 5.57
N ALA A 227 8.08 -12.87 5.23
CA ALA A 227 7.91 -11.70 6.08
C ALA A 227 6.44 -11.38 6.35
N SER A 228 5.56 -11.46 5.35
CA SER A 228 4.14 -11.14 5.51
C SER A 228 3.43 -12.11 6.46
N TYR A 229 3.90 -13.35 6.58
CA TYR A 229 3.42 -14.32 7.56
C TYR A 229 4.09 -14.10 8.92
N PHE A 230 5.41 -13.96 8.93
CA PHE A 230 6.21 -13.87 10.14
C PHE A 230 5.82 -12.66 11.00
N TRP A 231 5.62 -11.50 10.38
CA TRP A 231 5.27 -10.27 11.08
C TRP A 231 3.78 -10.03 11.26
N GLU A 232 2.91 -10.93 10.78
CA GLU A 232 1.45 -10.72 10.70
C GLU A 232 0.82 -10.37 12.06
N ASP A 233 1.11 -11.15 13.10
CA ASP A 233 0.56 -10.93 14.44
C ASP A 233 1.07 -9.62 15.06
N ALA A 234 2.35 -9.30 14.87
CA ALA A 234 2.91 -8.05 15.38
C ALA A 234 2.37 -6.83 14.62
N LEU A 235 2.22 -6.92 13.30
CA LEU A 235 1.58 -5.90 12.46
C LEU A 235 0.13 -5.67 12.90
N LYS A 236 -0.62 -6.73 13.20
CA LYS A 236 -2.01 -6.65 13.69
C LYS A 236 -2.15 -5.77 14.94
N THR A 237 -1.11 -5.67 15.76
CA THR A 237 -1.14 -4.86 17.00
C THR A 237 -1.15 -3.35 16.77
N ILE A 238 -0.76 -2.87 15.58
CA ILE A 238 -0.75 -1.43 15.23
C ILE A 238 -1.87 -1.03 14.28
N LEU A 239 -2.82 -1.93 14.04
CA LEU A 239 -3.96 -1.69 13.16
C LEU A 239 -5.22 -1.41 13.98
N PRO A 240 -6.09 -0.49 13.54
CA PRO A 240 -7.38 -0.32 14.16
C PRO A 240 -8.24 -1.58 13.97
N GLU A 241 -9.21 -1.77 14.86
CA GLU A 241 -9.94 -3.03 14.99
C GLU A 241 -10.61 -3.46 13.68
N GLU A 242 -11.21 -2.53 12.95
CA GLU A 242 -11.87 -2.77 11.67
C GLU A 242 -10.90 -3.24 10.56
N ARG A 243 -9.59 -2.98 10.71
CA ARG A 243 -8.55 -3.44 9.78
C ARG A 243 -7.87 -4.73 10.22
N LYS A 244 -8.06 -5.16 11.47
CA LYS A 244 -7.47 -6.41 11.99
C LYS A 244 -8.04 -7.65 11.30
N ASN A 245 -9.34 -7.64 11.00
CA ASN A 245 -10.05 -8.76 10.35
C ASN A 245 -10.93 -8.24 9.18
N ASN A 246 -10.33 -7.49 8.26
CA ASN A 246 -11.04 -6.92 7.12
C ASN A 246 -11.11 -7.92 5.95
N ARG A 247 -12.32 -8.24 5.48
CA ARG A 247 -12.55 -9.11 4.31
C ARG A 247 -11.95 -8.61 2.99
N TYR A 248 -11.59 -7.34 2.92
CA TYR A 248 -10.98 -6.70 1.74
C TYR A 248 -9.44 -6.63 1.84
N ALA A 249 -8.87 -7.06 2.97
CA ALA A 249 -7.44 -7.10 3.24
C ALA A 249 -7.12 -8.17 4.30
N GLU A 250 -7.54 -9.41 4.05
CA GLU A 250 -7.43 -10.53 4.98
C GLU A 250 -5.97 -10.91 5.23
N ALA A 251 -5.64 -11.36 6.44
CA ALA A 251 -4.29 -11.85 6.73
C ALA A 251 -3.94 -13.02 5.80
N ASN A 252 -2.79 -13.00 5.12
CA ASN A 252 -2.47 -13.98 4.08
C ASN A 252 -2.62 -15.46 4.53
N HIS A 253 -2.34 -15.75 5.80
CA HIS A 253 -2.45 -17.09 6.36
C HIS A 253 -3.88 -17.64 6.45
N THR A 254 -4.92 -16.81 6.28
CA THR A 254 -6.32 -17.28 6.27
C THR A 254 -6.67 -17.98 4.97
N THR A 255 -5.90 -17.72 3.91
CA THR A 255 -6.15 -18.27 2.56
C THR A 255 -5.11 -19.30 2.14
N PHE A 256 -3.85 -19.15 2.57
CA PHE A 256 -2.76 -20.05 2.22
C PHE A 256 -1.96 -20.47 3.46
N ALA A 257 -1.46 -21.71 3.49
CA ALA A 257 -0.65 -22.27 4.58
C ALA A 257 -1.24 -22.09 6.01
N THR A 258 -2.58 -22.11 6.13
CA THR A 258 -3.29 -21.88 7.40
C THR A 258 -2.94 -22.89 8.48
N ALA A 259 -2.85 -24.17 8.11
CA ALA A 259 -2.56 -25.25 9.06
C ALA A 259 -1.13 -25.12 9.61
N GLU A 260 -0.17 -24.84 8.73
CA GLU A 260 1.23 -24.62 9.07
C GLU A 260 1.40 -23.39 9.95
N TYR A 261 0.70 -22.29 9.65
CA TYR A 261 0.73 -21.07 10.45
C TYR A 261 0.19 -21.28 11.87
N ASN A 262 -0.91 -22.02 12.00
CA ASN A 262 -1.47 -22.38 13.31
C ASN A 262 -0.58 -23.38 14.06
N GLY A 263 0.23 -24.16 13.35
CA GLY A 263 1.18 -25.12 13.90
C GLY A 263 2.51 -24.53 14.39
N VAL A 264 2.78 -23.24 14.20
CA VAL A 264 4.06 -22.59 14.59
C VAL A 264 4.47 -22.87 16.05
N PRO A 265 3.57 -22.79 17.06
CA PRO A 265 3.93 -23.11 18.45
C PRO A 265 4.50 -24.52 18.66
N HIS A 266 4.18 -25.46 17.77
CA HIS A 266 4.58 -26.87 17.88
C HIS A 266 5.76 -27.21 16.96
N TYR A 267 5.69 -26.77 15.70
CA TYR A 267 6.61 -27.20 14.64
C TYR A 267 7.59 -26.11 14.19
N GLY A 268 7.41 -24.89 14.69
CA GLY A 268 8.16 -23.71 14.30
C GLY A 268 7.73 -23.12 12.96
N TRP A 269 8.46 -22.12 12.48
CA TRP A 269 8.17 -21.41 11.23
C TRP A 269 8.57 -22.15 9.95
N GLY A 270 9.45 -23.15 10.07
CA GLY A 270 9.98 -23.92 8.94
C GLY A 270 8.92 -24.44 7.97
N PRO A 271 7.83 -25.10 8.44
CA PRO A 271 6.75 -25.54 7.57
C PRO A 271 6.08 -24.43 6.77
N VAL A 272 5.79 -23.27 7.39
CA VAL A 272 5.21 -22.11 6.70
C VAL A 272 6.12 -21.62 5.57
N PHE A 273 7.40 -21.42 5.89
CA PHE A 273 8.38 -20.95 4.90
C PHE A 273 8.59 -21.96 3.77
N GLN A 274 8.51 -23.27 4.09
CA GLN A 274 8.59 -24.31 3.06
C GLN A 274 7.35 -24.30 2.16
N SER A 275 6.14 -24.10 2.69
CA SER A 275 4.93 -23.98 1.87
C SER A 275 5.03 -22.81 0.90
N ILE A 276 5.56 -21.66 1.32
CA ILE A 276 5.80 -20.50 0.44
C ILE A 276 6.80 -20.83 -0.68
N ARG A 277 7.92 -21.49 -0.36
CA ARG A 277 8.92 -21.94 -1.36
C ARG A 277 8.34 -22.97 -2.33
N ASN A 278 7.48 -23.86 -1.83
CA ASN A 278 6.80 -24.85 -2.65
C ASN A 278 5.87 -24.16 -3.65
N ALA A 279 5.10 -23.14 -3.24
CA ALA A 279 4.27 -22.36 -4.15
C ALA A 279 5.11 -21.71 -5.27
N ALA A 280 6.27 -21.14 -4.95
CA ALA A 280 7.16 -20.57 -5.95
C ALA A 280 7.70 -21.63 -6.93
N THR A 281 8.06 -22.80 -6.41
CA THR A 281 8.49 -23.94 -7.23
C THR A 281 7.37 -24.42 -8.15
N SER A 282 6.14 -24.54 -7.64
CA SER A 282 4.97 -24.92 -8.43
C SER A 282 4.67 -23.90 -9.53
N GLY A 283 4.79 -22.59 -9.26
CA GLY A 283 4.65 -21.55 -10.27
C GLY A 283 5.68 -21.68 -11.41
N LYS A 284 6.93 -22.04 -11.10
CA LYS A 284 7.97 -22.33 -12.10
C LYS A 284 7.66 -23.57 -12.93
N GLN A 285 7.26 -24.65 -12.27
CA GLN A 285 6.92 -25.90 -12.95
C GLN A 285 5.70 -25.77 -13.87
N TRP A 286 4.71 -24.97 -13.47
CA TRP A 286 3.54 -24.69 -14.29
C TRP A 286 3.92 -23.89 -15.53
N ALA A 287 4.60 -22.75 -15.36
CA ALA A 287 5.01 -21.91 -16.49
C ALA A 287 5.95 -22.63 -17.46
N ALA A 288 6.78 -23.57 -16.97
CA ALA A 288 7.67 -24.36 -17.82
C ALA A 288 6.94 -25.23 -18.88
N ARG A 289 5.64 -25.50 -18.68
CA ARG A 289 4.81 -26.28 -19.61
C ARG A 289 4.24 -25.45 -20.76
N LEU A 290 4.34 -24.12 -20.69
CA LEU A 290 3.82 -23.21 -21.71
C LEU A 290 4.83 -23.09 -22.86
N ASP A 291 4.31 -23.11 -24.09
CA ASP A 291 5.08 -22.83 -25.30
C ASP A 291 5.10 -21.32 -25.59
N VAL A 292 5.77 -20.58 -24.72
CA VAL A 292 5.89 -19.11 -24.75
C VAL A 292 7.36 -18.69 -24.59
N SER A 293 7.64 -17.42 -24.89
CA SER A 293 8.97 -16.84 -24.75
C SER A 293 9.49 -16.92 -23.30
N ALA A 294 10.80 -16.78 -23.11
CA ALA A 294 11.40 -16.83 -21.76
C ALA A 294 10.90 -15.69 -20.85
N GLU A 295 10.63 -14.51 -21.43
CA GLU A 295 10.10 -13.35 -20.72
C GLU A 295 8.65 -13.59 -20.26
N GLU A 296 7.77 -14.00 -21.17
CA GLU A 296 6.39 -14.36 -20.84
C GLU A 296 6.35 -15.50 -19.82
N ARG A 297 7.22 -16.51 -19.96
CA ARG A 297 7.34 -17.62 -19.01
C ARG A 297 7.70 -17.13 -17.62
N ALA A 298 8.62 -16.16 -17.50
CA ALA A 298 8.98 -15.58 -16.21
C ALA A 298 7.79 -14.81 -15.60
N GLU A 299 7.07 -14.02 -16.41
CA GLU A 299 5.87 -13.30 -15.96
C GLU A 299 4.77 -14.27 -15.50
N TYR A 300 4.40 -15.26 -16.31
CA TYR A 300 3.43 -16.30 -15.94
C TYR A 300 3.80 -17.03 -14.66
N SER A 301 5.08 -17.32 -14.50
CA SER A 301 5.58 -18.01 -13.33
C SER A 301 5.36 -17.18 -12.07
N LEU A 302 5.67 -15.87 -12.11
CA LEU A 302 5.48 -14.95 -10.98
C LEU A 302 4.00 -14.74 -10.67
N THR A 303 3.19 -14.57 -11.71
CA THR A 303 1.72 -14.49 -11.60
C THR A 303 1.17 -15.74 -10.93
N MET A 304 1.63 -16.93 -11.34
CA MET A 304 1.18 -18.18 -10.75
C MET A 304 1.59 -18.30 -9.27
N PHE A 305 2.83 -17.93 -8.93
CA PHE A 305 3.24 -17.86 -7.52
C PHE A 305 2.32 -16.96 -6.70
N ALA A 306 2.01 -15.77 -7.20
CA ALA A 306 1.10 -14.83 -6.54
C ALA A 306 -0.32 -15.40 -6.40
N CYS A 307 -0.85 -16.07 -7.42
CA CYS A 307 -2.17 -16.71 -7.39
C CYS A 307 -2.22 -17.81 -6.32
N LEU A 308 -1.19 -18.66 -6.25
CA LEU A 308 -1.10 -19.73 -5.24
C LEU A 308 -1.01 -19.16 -3.82
N MET A 309 -0.21 -18.11 -3.63
CA MET A 309 -0.14 -17.36 -2.36
C MET A 309 -1.49 -16.71 -1.99
N ALA A 310 -2.36 -16.52 -2.98
CA ALA A 310 -3.71 -16.02 -2.84
C ALA A 310 -4.80 -17.11 -2.86
N GLY A 311 -4.42 -18.36 -2.59
CA GLY A 311 -5.35 -19.47 -2.39
C GLY A 311 -5.80 -20.18 -3.65
N ALA A 312 -5.36 -19.74 -4.83
CA ALA A 312 -5.59 -20.50 -6.05
C ALA A 312 -4.92 -21.87 -5.96
N LYS A 313 -5.43 -22.82 -6.72
CA LYS A 313 -4.85 -24.15 -6.85
C LYS A 313 -4.22 -24.29 -8.23
N VAL A 314 -3.13 -25.04 -8.31
CA VAL A 314 -2.48 -25.39 -9.60
C VAL A 314 -3.44 -26.13 -10.55
N THR A 315 -4.49 -26.74 -10.00
CA THR A 315 -5.53 -27.46 -10.74
C THR A 315 -6.66 -26.57 -11.24
N ASP A 316 -6.69 -25.29 -10.88
CA ASP A 316 -7.75 -24.38 -11.34
C ASP A 316 -7.59 -24.12 -12.83
N HIS A 317 -8.71 -24.07 -13.55
CA HIS A 317 -8.73 -23.81 -15.00
C HIS A 317 -8.13 -22.43 -15.31
N ASP A 318 -8.43 -21.43 -14.48
CA ASP A 318 -7.78 -20.13 -14.46
C ASP A 318 -7.46 -19.73 -13.01
N PRO A 319 -6.21 -19.91 -12.56
CA PRO A 319 -5.80 -19.54 -11.21
C PRO A 319 -5.93 -18.04 -10.90
N THR A 320 -6.03 -17.18 -11.93
CA THR A 320 -6.23 -15.74 -11.73
C THR A 320 -7.67 -15.40 -11.34
N ASP A 321 -8.64 -16.20 -11.80
CA ASP A 321 -10.06 -16.05 -11.45
C ASP A 321 -10.37 -16.53 -10.02
N THR A 322 -9.60 -17.49 -9.51
CA THR A 322 -9.80 -18.07 -8.17
C THR A 322 -8.96 -17.40 -7.09
N ALA A 323 -7.89 -16.70 -7.48
CA ALA A 323 -7.02 -15.98 -6.57
C ALA A 323 -7.76 -14.81 -5.89
N THR A 324 -7.73 -14.75 -4.56
CA THR A 324 -8.33 -13.62 -3.86
C THR A 324 -7.41 -12.40 -3.93
N ARG A 325 -7.94 -11.29 -4.48
CA ARG A 325 -7.26 -9.99 -4.45
C ARG A 325 -7.30 -9.32 -3.07
N TYR A 326 -8.09 -9.85 -2.15
CA TYR A 326 -8.40 -9.21 -0.86
C TYR A 326 -7.48 -9.66 0.26
N LEU A 327 -6.16 -9.56 0.06
CA LEU A 327 -5.14 -9.97 1.02
C LEU A 327 -4.39 -8.77 1.62
N SER A 328 -3.93 -8.92 2.85
CA SER A 328 -3.18 -7.95 3.64
C SER A 328 -1.91 -7.51 2.92
N SER A 329 -1.10 -8.48 2.46
CA SER A 329 -0.06 -8.28 1.47
C SER A 329 -0.50 -8.92 0.17
N ASN A 330 -0.80 -8.09 -0.81
CA ASN A 330 -1.18 -8.56 -2.12
C ASN A 330 0.08 -8.72 -2.98
N PHE A 331 0.28 -9.94 -3.47
CA PHE A 331 1.37 -10.31 -4.38
C PHE A 331 0.92 -10.29 -5.85
N LEU A 332 -0.40 -10.14 -6.10
CA LEU A 332 -1.01 -9.95 -7.41
C LEU A 332 -1.03 -8.50 -7.95
N PRO A 333 -0.57 -7.42 -7.28
CA PRO A 333 -0.74 -6.07 -7.78
C PRO A 333 0.29 -5.85 -8.90
N LEU A 334 -0.16 -6.23 -10.09
CA LEU A 334 0.42 -5.95 -11.38
C LEU A 334 1.84 -6.50 -11.50
N PRO A 335 2.02 -7.79 -11.88
CA PRO A 335 3.31 -8.31 -12.36
C PRO A 335 3.98 -7.35 -13.37
N ARG A 336 3.15 -6.70 -14.20
CA ARG A 336 3.54 -5.61 -15.11
C ARG A 336 4.16 -4.40 -14.42
N LEU A 337 3.71 -3.99 -13.23
CA LEU A 337 4.34 -2.94 -12.42
C LEU A 337 5.47 -3.47 -11.54
N GLY A 338 5.44 -4.75 -11.17
CA GLY A 338 6.50 -5.40 -10.38
C GLY A 338 6.52 -4.94 -8.93
N THR A 339 5.34 -4.71 -8.36
CA THR A 339 5.16 -4.23 -6.98
C THR A 339 4.59 -5.31 -6.08
N VAL A 340 4.83 -5.19 -4.76
CA VAL A 340 4.04 -5.84 -3.71
C VAL A 340 3.27 -4.76 -2.99
N GLU A 341 1.98 -4.98 -2.75
CA GLU A 341 1.08 -4.00 -2.16
C GLU A 341 0.72 -4.36 -0.72
N LEU A 342 0.85 -3.39 0.17
CA LEU A 342 0.37 -3.48 1.55
C LEU A 342 -1.03 -2.85 1.65
N ARG A 343 -2.07 -3.70 1.73
CA ARG A 343 -3.49 -3.30 1.70
C ARG A 343 -4.12 -3.08 3.07
N ARG A 344 -3.53 -3.64 4.13
CA ARG A 344 -4.21 -3.72 5.45
C ARG A 344 -4.25 -2.40 6.22
N GLN A 345 -3.58 -1.36 5.75
CA GLN A 345 -3.51 -0.08 6.43
C GLN A 345 -4.88 0.64 6.42
N ALA A 346 -5.13 1.42 7.47
CA ALA A 346 -6.31 2.26 7.55
C ALA A 346 -6.20 3.46 6.59
N GLY A 347 -7.35 4.02 6.23
CA GLY A 347 -7.44 5.28 5.50
C GLY A 347 -6.72 6.43 6.19
N VAL A 348 -6.45 7.48 5.41
CA VAL A 348 -5.71 8.67 5.85
C VAL A 348 -6.44 9.92 5.36
N ALA A 349 -6.35 11.01 6.11
CA ALA A 349 -6.88 12.32 5.72
C ALA A 349 -5.88 13.46 5.97
N SER A 350 -4.60 13.11 6.12
CA SER A 350 -3.48 14.05 6.30
C SER A 350 -2.21 13.52 5.63
N ALA A 351 -1.35 14.45 5.20
CA ALA A 351 -0.03 14.13 4.63
C ALA A 351 0.81 13.31 5.62
N GLN A 352 0.85 13.74 6.89
CA GLN A 352 1.62 13.08 7.92
C GLN A 352 1.22 11.61 8.11
N SER A 353 -0.08 11.29 8.11
CA SER A 353 -0.56 9.90 8.18
C SER A 353 -0.17 9.12 6.93
N ALA A 354 -0.37 9.67 5.72
CA ALA A 354 0.04 9.03 4.46
C ALA A 354 1.55 8.72 4.41
N ILE A 355 2.38 9.65 4.88
CA ILE A 355 3.83 9.48 5.00
C ILE A 355 4.18 8.32 5.95
N TYR A 356 3.51 8.20 7.09
CA TYR A 356 3.76 7.08 8.01
C TYR A 356 3.34 5.74 7.43
N ARG A 357 2.24 5.69 6.65
CA ARG A 357 1.83 4.48 5.92
C ARG A 357 2.88 4.06 4.89
N ALA A 358 3.41 5.03 4.13
CA ALA A 358 4.52 4.79 3.19
C ALA A 358 5.76 4.23 3.91
N LEU A 359 6.16 4.84 5.03
CA LEU A 359 7.32 4.39 5.81
C LEU A 359 7.14 2.99 6.40
N LEU A 360 5.93 2.64 6.83
CA LEU A 360 5.62 1.30 7.31
C LEU A 360 5.86 0.26 6.20
N ALA A 361 5.29 0.48 5.02
CA ALA A 361 5.45 -0.42 3.88
C ALA A 361 6.91 -0.53 3.42
N LEU A 362 7.61 0.60 3.29
CA LEU A 362 9.03 0.63 2.93
C LEU A 362 9.92 -0.09 3.96
N SER A 363 9.64 0.09 5.26
CA SER A 363 10.42 -0.53 6.33
C SER A 363 10.16 -2.04 6.44
N LEU A 364 8.90 -2.46 6.25
CA LEU A 364 8.53 -3.88 6.11
C LEU A 364 9.21 -4.50 4.89
N HIS A 365 9.26 -3.77 3.77
CA HIS A 365 9.93 -4.22 2.57
C HIS A 365 11.44 -4.45 2.79
N VAL A 366 12.13 -3.50 3.40
CA VAL A 366 13.55 -3.65 3.75
C VAL A 366 13.76 -4.77 4.76
N SER A 367 12.87 -4.89 5.76
CA SER A 367 12.91 -5.99 6.73
C SER A 367 12.83 -7.33 6.01
N ALA A 368 11.84 -7.50 5.14
CA ALA A 368 11.64 -8.74 4.39
C ALA A 368 12.89 -9.16 3.62
N LEU A 369 13.56 -8.24 2.94
CA LEU A 369 14.72 -8.56 2.12
C LEU A 369 16.00 -8.85 2.92
N ARG A 370 16.09 -8.42 4.18
CA ARG A 370 17.31 -8.55 5.00
C ARG A 370 17.19 -9.55 6.15
N TYR A 371 15.98 -9.90 6.56
CA TYR A 371 15.76 -10.72 7.73
C TYR A 371 16.16 -12.18 7.46
N ASP A 372 16.85 -12.81 8.40
CA ASP A 372 17.28 -14.20 8.26
C ASP A 372 16.15 -15.17 8.62
N PHE A 373 15.25 -15.42 7.67
CA PHE A 373 14.19 -16.41 7.83
C PHE A 373 14.73 -17.86 7.89
N GLY A 374 15.98 -18.10 7.49
CA GLY A 374 16.63 -19.39 7.67
C GLY A 374 16.86 -19.68 9.16
N ALA A 375 17.45 -18.73 9.87
CA ALA A 375 17.61 -18.82 11.32
C ALA A 375 16.26 -18.85 12.05
N ALA A 376 15.29 -18.05 11.60
CA ALA A 376 13.97 -18.00 12.21
C ALA A 376 13.11 -19.26 11.99
N ALA A 377 13.44 -20.12 11.02
CA ALA A 377 12.67 -21.33 10.71
C ALA A 377 12.48 -22.26 11.92
N SER A 378 13.44 -22.28 12.85
CA SER A 378 13.38 -23.11 14.06
C SER A 378 12.61 -22.48 15.23
N ARG A 379 12.31 -21.18 15.16
CA ARG A 379 11.55 -20.47 16.20
C ARG A 379 10.14 -21.02 16.30
N ARG A 380 9.66 -21.19 17.53
CA ARG A 380 8.29 -21.66 17.85
C ARG A 380 7.42 -20.55 18.41
N ASP A 381 7.98 -19.39 18.68
CA ASP A 381 7.26 -18.21 19.08
C ASP A 381 6.87 -17.37 17.86
N ARG A 382 5.80 -16.60 18.01
CA ARG A 382 5.47 -15.53 17.06
C ARG A 382 6.21 -14.25 17.48
N PRO A 383 6.72 -13.45 16.53
CA PRO A 383 7.45 -12.25 16.88
C PRO A 383 6.62 -11.31 17.75
N SER A 384 7.24 -10.77 18.79
CA SER A 384 6.59 -9.80 19.67
C SER A 384 6.48 -8.43 19.00
N GLN A 385 5.56 -7.60 19.48
CA GLN A 385 5.47 -6.19 19.07
C GLN A 385 6.80 -5.43 19.27
N ALA A 386 7.49 -5.67 20.38
CA ALA A 386 8.77 -5.03 20.67
C ALA A 386 9.87 -5.45 19.67
N GLU A 387 9.90 -6.73 19.29
CA GLU A 387 10.80 -7.23 18.25
C GLU A 387 10.49 -6.57 16.91
N PHE A 388 9.22 -6.51 16.53
CA PHE A 388 8.77 -5.87 15.30
C PHE A 388 9.18 -4.40 15.24
N PHE A 389 8.98 -3.64 16.31
CA PHE A 389 9.39 -2.23 16.37
C PHE A 389 10.90 -2.06 16.28
N LYS A 390 11.67 -2.92 16.95
CA LYS A 390 13.13 -2.92 16.86
C LYS A 390 13.59 -3.19 15.42
N GLU A 391 12.96 -4.15 14.76
CA GLU A 391 13.27 -4.51 13.38
C GLU A 391 12.93 -3.37 12.41
N LEU A 392 11.74 -2.78 12.49
CA LEU A 392 11.35 -1.64 11.64
C LEU A 392 12.24 -0.41 11.88
N ALA A 393 12.62 -0.13 13.13
CA ALA A 393 13.55 0.94 13.47
C ALA A 393 14.96 0.71 12.89
N GLY A 394 15.38 -0.55 12.76
CA GLY A 394 16.61 -0.91 12.04
C GLY A 394 16.45 -0.74 10.53
N SER A 395 15.33 -1.20 9.98
CA SER A 395 15.06 -1.18 8.53
C SER A 395 14.93 0.24 7.97
N VAL A 396 14.27 1.15 8.69
CA VAL A 396 14.12 2.54 8.24
C VAL A 396 15.47 3.25 8.13
N LYS A 397 16.47 2.88 8.96
CA LYS A 397 17.83 3.44 8.90
C LYS A 397 18.62 2.99 7.67
N LEU A 398 18.22 1.90 7.04
CA LEU A 398 18.83 1.41 5.79
C LEU A 398 18.23 2.07 4.55
N LEU A 399 17.06 2.70 4.67
CA LEU A 399 16.49 3.53 3.60
C LEU A 399 17.29 4.82 3.42
N PRO A 400 17.08 5.56 2.31
CA PRO A 400 17.71 6.87 2.13
C PRO A 400 17.38 7.85 3.27
N PRO A 401 18.25 8.84 3.56
CA PRO A 401 18.05 9.79 4.66
C PRO A 401 16.71 10.53 4.65
N GLN A 402 16.11 10.70 3.48
CA GLN A 402 14.78 11.31 3.31
C GLN A 402 13.67 10.49 3.99
N CYS A 403 13.89 9.20 4.23
CA CYS A 403 13.00 8.30 4.97
C CYS A 403 13.27 8.31 6.47
N HIS A 404 14.35 8.92 6.95
CA HIS A 404 14.69 8.92 8.38
C HIS A 404 13.82 9.92 9.15
N GLY A 405 13.69 9.70 10.45
CA GLY A 405 12.95 10.58 11.35
C GLY A 405 12.52 9.87 12.62
N ASP A 406 12.66 10.54 13.75
CA ASP A 406 12.40 9.95 15.08
C ASP A 406 10.90 9.74 15.35
N ARG A 407 10.05 10.43 14.59
CA ARG A 407 8.59 10.36 14.76
C ARG A 407 7.98 9.04 14.28
N PHE A 408 8.64 8.31 13.36
CA PHE A 408 8.09 7.05 12.84
C PHE A 408 7.97 5.98 13.93
N LEU A 409 9.02 5.79 14.74
CA LEU A 409 8.97 4.82 15.83
C LEU A 409 8.00 5.25 16.94
N LYS A 410 7.91 6.56 17.21
CA LYS A 410 6.89 7.09 18.12
C LYS A 410 5.48 6.77 17.61
N TRP A 411 5.21 7.03 16.34
CA TRP A 411 3.93 6.73 15.70
C TRP A 411 3.55 5.25 15.79
N LEU A 412 4.51 4.33 15.56
CA LEU A 412 4.26 2.88 15.74
C LEU A 412 3.82 2.55 17.17
N LYS A 413 4.48 3.14 18.17
CA LYS A 413 4.16 2.95 19.59
C LYS A 413 2.80 3.56 19.95
N ASP A 414 2.51 4.75 19.43
CA ASP A 414 1.22 5.41 19.63
C ASP A 414 0.10 4.53 19.05
N CYS A 415 0.24 4.02 17.82
CA CYS A 415 -0.74 3.09 17.23
C CYS A 415 -0.92 1.82 18.07
N ALA A 416 0.17 1.23 18.57
CA ALA A 416 0.08 0.04 19.42
C ALA A 416 -0.66 0.31 20.74
N ALA A 417 -0.44 1.47 21.35
CA ALA A 417 -1.13 1.87 22.56
C ALA A 417 -2.62 2.11 22.27
N ASP A 418 -2.92 2.86 21.21
CA ASP A 418 -4.27 3.23 20.78
C ASP A 418 -5.15 2.00 20.42
N TYR A 419 -4.53 0.92 19.94
CA TYR A 419 -5.24 -0.27 19.46
C TYR A 419 -5.01 -1.53 20.32
N ALA A 420 -4.49 -1.34 21.53
CA ALA A 420 -4.25 -2.41 22.47
C ALA A 420 -5.55 -3.18 22.82
N PRO A 421 -5.49 -4.49 23.08
CA PRO A 421 -6.67 -5.26 23.47
C PRO A 421 -7.36 -4.67 24.71
N GLY A 422 -8.67 -4.45 24.61
CA GLY A 422 -9.48 -3.88 25.69
C GLY A 422 -9.63 -2.36 25.64
N GLU A 423 -8.85 -1.67 24.81
CA GLU A 423 -9.06 -0.25 24.55
C GLU A 423 -10.30 -0.03 23.69
N ARG A 424 -11.06 1.03 24.00
CA ARG A 424 -12.15 1.49 23.13
C ARG A 424 -11.50 2.06 21.88
N GLY A 425 -11.60 1.34 20.76
CA GLY A 425 -11.13 1.85 19.47
C GLY A 425 -11.72 3.24 19.18
N PHE A 426 -10.99 4.04 18.39
CA PHE A 426 -11.44 5.38 18.04
C PHE A 426 -12.74 5.34 17.26
N THR A 427 -13.65 6.25 17.61
CA THR A 427 -14.79 6.60 16.76
C THR A 427 -14.30 7.31 15.51
N GLU A 428 -15.08 7.26 14.44
CA GLU A 428 -14.79 7.99 13.19
C GLU A 428 -14.54 9.49 13.45
N LYS A 429 -15.30 10.14 14.35
CA LYS A 429 -15.04 11.52 14.76
C LYS A 429 -13.66 11.71 15.42
N GLU A 430 -13.26 10.83 16.34
CA GLU A 430 -11.94 10.90 17.00
C GLU A 430 -10.80 10.67 16.00
N VAL A 431 -10.96 9.74 15.05
CA VAL A 431 -10.01 9.52 13.95
C VAL A 431 -9.82 10.80 13.14
N ASN A 432 -10.91 11.44 12.71
CA ASN A 432 -10.81 12.66 11.90
C ASN A 432 -10.33 13.87 12.69
N GLN A 433 -10.64 13.98 13.98
CA GLN A 433 -10.03 15.00 14.84
C GLN A 433 -8.51 14.86 14.89
N ARG A 434 -7.99 13.63 14.95
CA ARG A 434 -6.54 13.37 14.89
C ARG A 434 -5.96 13.71 13.52
N GLU A 435 -6.63 13.34 12.43
CA GLU A 435 -6.20 13.69 11.07
C GLU A 435 -6.17 15.22 10.86
N HIS A 436 -7.19 15.94 11.34
CA HIS A 436 -7.19 17.41 11.35
C HIS A 436 -6.05 17.98 12.20
N ALA A 437 -5.75 17.39 13.36
CA ALA A 437 -4.64 17.83 14.20
C ALA A 437 -3.28 17.63 13.52
N PHE A 438 -3.11 16.54 12.77
CA PHE A 438 -1.92 16.32 11.93
C PHE A 438 -1.82 17.37 10.83
N HIS A 439 -2.91 17.65 10.13
CA HIS A 439 -2.93 18.69 9.11
C HIS A 439 -2.59 20.08 9.68
N ALA A 440 -3.11 20.43 10.85
CA ALA A 440 -2.81 21.71 11.50
C ALA A 440 -1.34 21.84 11.96
N GLN A 441 -0.69 20.73 12.30
CA GLN A 441 0.73 20.70 12.67
C GLN A 441 1.66 20.78 11.45
N ASP A 442 1.15 20.49 10.25
CA ASP A 442 1.93 20.42 9.00
C ASP A 442 2.17 21.81 8.34
N MET A 443 1.80 22.93 8.98
CA MET A 443 1.91 24.28 8.40
C MET A 443 3.12 25.10 8.91
N PRO A 444 3.79 25.91 8.04
CA PRO A 444 4.13 25.67 6.65
C PRO A 444 5.59 25.18 6.53
N LEU A 445 5.84 24.21 5.65
CA LEU A 445 7.20 23.97 5.18
C LEU A 445 7.74 25.29 4.59
N PRO A 446 9.01 25.66 4.85
CA PRO A 446 9.61 26.82 4.20
C PRO A 446 9.40 26.69 2.69
N PRO A 447 9.12 27.80 1.98
CA PRO A 447 8.90 27.76 0.54
C PRO A 447 10.03 26.97 -0.11
N PRO A 448 9.73 26.09 -1.09
CA PRO A 448 10.77 25.35 -1.78
C PRO A 448 11.84 26.35 -2.22
N PRO A 449 13.15 26.06 -2.03
CA PRO A 449 14.19 26.93 -2.53
C PRO A 449 13.88 27.20 -4.00
N PRO A 450 13.98 28.47 -4.46
CA PRO A 450 13.64 28.82 -5.83
C PRO A 450 14.32 27.81 -6.75
N ALA A 451 13.53 27.19 -7.64
CA ALA A 451 14.04 26.23 -8.60
C ALA A 451 15.32 26.82 -9.17
N PRO A 452 16.46 26.10 -9.13
CA PRO A 452 17.73 26.67 -9.50
C PRO A 452 17.50 27.30 -10.87
N THR A 453 17.58 28.64 -10.92
CA THR A 453 17.51 29.38 -12.16
C THR A 453 18.76 28.92 -12.88
N GLY A 454 18.63 27.81 -13.60
CA GLY A 454 19.67 27.29 -14.45
C GLY A 454 19.99 28.49 -15.31
N ARG A 455 21.15 29.11 -15.04
CA ARG A 455 21.75 30.09 -15.92
C ARG A 455 21.65 29.42 -17.27
N ARG A 456 20.70 29.88 -18.07
CA ARG A 456 20.58 29.50 -19.46
C ARG A 456 21.93 29.93 -19.99
N ARG A 457 22.85 28.97 -20.12
CA ARG A 457 24.12 29.24 -20.78
C ARG A 457 23.66 29.70 -22.15
N GLU A 458 23.76 31.00 -22.39
CA GLU A 458 23.69 31.52 -23.74
C GLU A 458 24.75 30.75 -24.49
N VAL A 459 24.31 29.75 -25.25
CA VAL A 459 25.13 29.11 -26.25
C VAL A 459 25.30 30.19 -27.29
N SER A 460 26.35 30.99 -27.11
CA SER A 460 26.86 31.90 -28.13
C SER A 460 26.94 31.10 -29.42
N SER A 461 26.15 31.52 -30.41
CA SER A 461 26.13 30.96 -31.76
C SER A 461 27.45 31.28 -32.46
N ALA A 462 28.52 30.58 -32.08
CA ALA A 462 29.74 30.53 -32.85
C ALA A 462 29.50 29.56 -34.01
N ARG A 463 29.36 30.16 -35.20
CA ARG A 463 29.25 29.49 -36.50
C ARG A 463 30.42 28.52 -36.67
N PRO A 464 30.19 27.21 -36.90
CA PRO A 464 31.28 26.28 -37.17
C PRO A 464 31.94 26.60 -38.52
N PRO A 465 33.27 26.41 -38.66
CA PRO A 465 33.96 26.60 -39.92
C PRO A 465 33.54 25.52 -40.94
N ALA A 466 33.46 25.93 -42.20
CA ALA A 466 33.06 25.09 -43.31
C ALA A 466 34.02 23.89 -43.49
N PRO A 467 33.51 22.67 -43.75
CA PRO A 467 34.35 21.52 -44.01
C PRO A 467 34.89 21.57 -45.44
N THR A 468 36.20 21.36 -45.56
CA THR A 468 36.95 21.21 -46.81
C THR A 468 36.49 19.96 -47.55
N GLN A 469 36.17 20.11 -48.84
CA GLN A 469 35.78 19.03 -49.74
C GLN A 469 36.96 18.10 -50.00
N ALA A 470 36.77 16.79 -49.78
CA ALA A 470 37.59 15.73 -50.36
C ALA A 470 36.70 14.84 -51.22
N ALA A 471 37.20 14.52 -52.41
CA ALA A 471 36.49 13.89 -53.50
C ALA A 471 36.42 12.36 -53.41
N THR A 472 35.49 11.81 -54.22
CA THR A 472 35.32 10.43 -54.75
C THR A 472 34.58 9.38 -53.92
N PRO A 473 33.98 8.33 -54.53
CA PRO A 473 33.41 8.21 -55.88
C PRO A 473 31.99 7.59 -55.95
N SER A 474 31.40 7.74 -57.14
CA SER A 474 30.18 7.16 -57.69
C SER A 474 29.88 5.68 -57.33
N ARG A 475 28.62 5.39 -56.95
CA ARG A 475 28.00 4.06 -57.08
C ARG A 475 26.46 4.11 -57.15
N ASN A 476 25.95 3.63 -58.28
CA ASN A 476 24.63 3.14 -58.73
C ASN A 476 23.31 3.37 -57.95
N PRO A 477 22.18 3.57 -58.69
CA PRO A 477 20.87 3.89 -58.13
C PRO A 477 20.16 2.67 -57.54
N ARG A 478 19.59 2.84 -56.35
CA ARG A 478 18.75 1.85 -55.67
C ARG A 478 17.28 2.13 -55.97
N VAL A 479 16.60 1.06 -56.35
CA VAL A 479 15.17 0.89 -56.65
C VAL A 479 14.28 1.49 -55.55
N VAL A 480 13.28 2.27 -55.96
CA VAL A 480 12.18 2.79 -55.12
C VAL A 480 11.14 1.69 -54.93
N PRO A 481 10.78 1.30 -53.68
CA PRO A 481 9.60 0.49 -53.44
C PRO A 481 8.36 1.40 -53.33
N THR A 482 7.34 1.04 -54.10
CA THR A 482 5.97 1.58 -54.08
C THR A 482 5.30 1.31 -52.71
N PRO A 483 4.47 2.23 -52.18
CA PRO A 483 3.81 2.03 -50.90
C PRO A 483 2.67 1.00 -51.02
N SER A 484 2.76 -0.06 -50.21
CA SER A 484 1.72 -1.06 -50.05
C SER A 484 0.51 -0.50 -49.30
N ARG A 485 -0.67 -0.70 -49.89
CA ARG A 485 -1.99 -0.41 -49.32
C ARG A 485 -2.16 -1.09 -47.95
N GLN A 486 -2.53 -0.30 -46.93
CA GLN A 486 -3.06 -0.81 -45.68
C GLN A 486 -4.47 -1.39 -45.90
N PRO A 487 -4.79 -2.57 -45.34
CA PRO A 487 -6.16 -3.08 -45.32
C PRO A 487 -6.97 -2.40 -44.22
N THR A 488 -8.16 -1.93 -44.60
CA THR A 488 -9.23 -1.45 -43.72
C THR A 488 -9.68 -2.57 -42.78
N MET A 489 -9.48 -2.39 -41.47
CA MET A 489 -10.09 -3.26 -40.46
C MET A 489 -11.52 -2.82 -40.19
N ALA A 490 -12.44 -3.78 -40.28
CA ALA A 490 -13.84 -3.62 -39.91
C ALA A 490 -13.99 -3.42 -38.39
N PRO A 491 -15.02 -2.68 -37.92
CA PRO A 491 -15.23 -2.42 -36.51
C PRO A 491 -15.59 -3.71 -35.74
N ALA A 492 -14.96 -3.87 -34.59
CA ALA A 492 -15.20 -4.96 -33.64
C ALA A 492 -16.64 -4.91 -33.09
N GLN A 493 -17.30 -6.06 -33.05
CA GLN A 493 -18.59 -6.20 -32.37
C GLN A 493 -18.40 -6.12 -30.84
N PRO A 494 -19.35 -5.49 -30.12
CA PRO A 494 -19.29 -5.45 -28.66
C PRO A 494 -19.50 -6.85 -28.05
N PRO A 495 -18.90 -7.12 -26.88
CA PRO A 495 -19.02 -8.41 -26.21
C PRO A 495 -20.46 -8.68 -25.79
N ARG A 496 -20.91 -9.93 -26.00
CA ARG A 496 -22.20 -10.44 -25.55
C ARG A 496 -22.32 -10.31 -24.03
N GLN A 497 -23.34 -9.58 -23.58
CA GLN A 497 -23.78 -9.56 -22.19
C GLN A 497 -24.11 -10.99 -21.74
N SER A 498 -23.36 -11.48 -20.75
CA SER A 498 -23.70 -12.69 -20.02
C SER A 498 -24.99 -12.43 -19.23
N ARG A 499 -25.99 -13.30 -19.45
CA ARG A 499 -27.28 -13.25 -18.76
C ARG A 499 -27.05 -13.45 -17.26
N GLY A 500 -27.35 -12.43 -16.47
CA GLY A 500 -27.38 -12.51 -15.01
C GLY A 500 -28.42 -13.54 -14.54
N VAL A 501 -27.94 -14.54 -13.81
CA VAL A 501 -28.79 -15.45 -13.03
C VAL A 501 -29.23 -14.69 -11.79
N SER A 502 -30.53 -14.38 -11.70
CA SER A 502 -31.14 -13.81 -10.50
C SER A 502 -31.39 -14.93 -9.49
N PHE A 503 -30.88 -14.77 -8.27
CA PHE A 503 -31.31 -15.58 -7.12
C PHE A 503 -32.40 -14.83 -6.34
N PRO A 504 -33.48 -15.50 -5.92
CA PRO A 504 -34.57 -14.86 -5.19
C PRO A 504 -34.17 -14.62 -3.73
N ILE A 505 -34.41 -13.39 -3.28
CA ILE A 505 -34.49 -13.05 -1.86
C ILE A 505 -35.93 -13.35 -1.43
N HIS A 506 -36.10 -14.27 -0.49
CA HIS A 506 -37.36 -14.45 0.24
C HIS A 506 -37.27 -13.80 1.63
N PRO A 507 -38.42 -13.34 2.16
CA PRO A 507 -38.53 -12.29 3.18
C PRO A 507 -38.04 -12.67 4.58
#